data_AF-A0A534GGI5-F1
#
_entry.id   AF-A0A534GGI5-F1
#
_cell.length_a   1.000
_cell.length_b   1.000
_cell.length_c   1.000
_cell.angle_alpha   90.00
_cell.angle_beta   90.00
_cell.angle_gamma   90.00
#
_symmetry.space_group_name_H-M   'P 1'
#
loop_
_entity.id
_entity.type
_entity.pdbx_description
1 polymer ?
#
loop_
_entity_poly.entity_id
_entity_poly.type
_entity_poly.pdbx_seq_one_letter_code
_entity_poly.pdbx_strand_id
1 'polypeptide(L)'
;MLRAIPSTLMRGGTSKGLYFHAKDLPQSARARDRALLAAMGSPDARQIDGVGGAHPLTSKVAIIGPSNRPDADVDYLFLQVVVEQAEVSDSQNCGNILAGVGPWSIEHGLVRIAGASTPVRIHMLNTGSIAVAHVPTPDGAVEYEGDARIDGVPGSAAAIPIDFLDVAGSSCGSLLPTGSPIDRIAGLELTCIDNGMPVVLMRAADLGKRGDESPEALESDAALKARIEEIRLTVGPRMNLGDVARKT
;
A
#
# COMPACT_ATOMS: atom_id res chain seq x y z
N MET A 1 -19.15 18.82 15.41
CA MET A 1 -18.14 19.81 15.83
C MET A 1 -16.82 19.41 15.18
N LEU A 2 -16.12 20.35 14.54
CA LEU A 2 -14.83 20.08 13.91
C LEU A 2 -13.78 19.80 15.01
N ARG A 3 -12.94 18.80 14.79
CA ARG A 3 -11.86 18.40 15.71
C ARG A 3 -10.56 18.31 14.93
N ALA A 4 -9.53 19.02 15.40
CA ALA A 4 -8.19 18.89 14.84
C ALA A 4 -7.58 17.54 15.25
N ILE A 5 -6.92 16.87 14.30
CA ILE A 5 -6.16 15.64 14.51
C ILE A 5 -4.76 15.88 13.90
N PRO A 6 -3.67 15.76 14.68
CA PRO A 6 -2.32 15.85 14.16
C PRO A 6 -2.08 14.83 13.05
N SER A 7 -1.43 15.25 11.97
CA SER A 7 -1.04 14.37 10.86
C SER A 7 0.14 14.94 10.10
N THR A 8 0.84 14.07 9.37
CA THR A 8 1.93 14.44 8.45
C THR A 8 1.53 14.04 7.05
N LEU A 9 1.59 14.96 6.08
CA LEU A 9 1.44 14.63 4.67
C LEU A 9 2.81 14.27 4.12
N MET A 10 2.99 13.04 3.65
CA MET A 10 4.27 12.59 3.09
C MET A 10 4.07 11.96 1.71
N ARG A 11 5.12 12.08 0.88
CA ARG A 11 5.31 11.20 -0.28
C ARG A 11 5.99 9.93 0.21
N GLY A 12 5.36 8.78 0.01
CA GLY A 12 5.95 7.46 0.19
C GLY A 12 6.11 6.80 -1.18
N GLY A 13 7.35 6.59 -1.63
CA GLY A 13 7.62 6.09 -2.98
C GLY A 13 6.97 6.99 -4.05
N THR A 14 6.13 6.39 -4.90
CA THR A 14 5.34 7.09 -5.93
C THR A 14 3.90 7.44 -5.48
N SER A 15 3.60 7.31 -4.19
CA SER A 15 2.30 7.65 -3.60
C SER A 15 2.41 8.83 -2.62
N LYS A 16 1.28 9.45 -2.28
CA LYS A 16 1.18 10.49 -1.27
C LYS A 16 0.03 10.17 -0.32
N GLY A 17 0.23 10.37 0.98
CA GLY A 17 -0.78 10.05 1.97
C GLY A 17 -0.58 10.76 3.30
N LEU A 18 -1.62 10.69 4.13
CA LEU A 18 -1.57 11.17 5.50
C LEU A 18 -1.04 10.08 6.43
N TYR A 19 -0.13 10.48 7.31
CA TYR A 19 0.47 9.65 8.34
C TYR A 19 -0.05 10.14 9.69
N PHE A 20 -0.66 9.24 10.45
CA PHE A 20 -1.24 9.51 11.75
C PHE A 20 -0.58 8.65 12.82
N HIS A 21 -0.45 9.23 14.01
CA HIS A 21 -0.23 8.43 15.20
C HIS A 21 -1.54 7.74 15.60
N ALA A 22 -1.51 6.43 15.84
CA ALA A 22 -2.67 5.64 16.27
C ALA A 22 -3.38 6.22 17.51
N LYS A 23 -2.64 6.85 18.43
CA LYS A 23 -3.20 7.44 19.67
C LYS A 23 -4.07 8.68 19.41
N ASP A 24 -3.88 9.34 18.26
CA ASP A 24 -4.59 10.58 17.92
C ASP A 24 -5.93 10.30 17.23
N LEU A 25 -6.14 9.06 16.76
CA LEU A 25 -7.35 8.62 16.08
C LEU A 25 -8.34 7.93 17.03
N PRO A 26 -9.65 7.93 16.69
CA PRO A 26 -10.63 7.13 17.41
C PRO A 26 -10.27 5.63 17.37
N GLN A 27 -10.45 4.92 18.48
CA GLN A 27 -10.17 3.48 18.57
C GLN A 27 -11.19 2.63 17.78
N SER A 28 -12.43 3.09 17.66
CA SER A 28 -13.46 2.40 16.87
C SER A 28 -13.18 2.58 15.38
N ALA A 29 -13.08 1.47 14.62
CA ALA A 29 -12.90 1.49 13.17
C ALA A 29 -13.95 2.39 12.48
N ARG A 30 -15.23 2.25 12.83
CA ARG A 30 -16.29 3.11 12.27
C ARG A 30 -16.10 4.60 12.56
N ALA A 31 -15.59 4.96 13.75
CA ALA A 31 -15.34 6.35 14.09
C ALA A 31 -14.06 6.89 13.43
N ARG A 32 -13.02 6.05 13.34
CA ARG A 32 -11.79 6.30 12.60
C ARG A 32 -12.10 6.55 11.13
N ASP A 33 -12.83 5.66 10.46
CA ASP A 33 -13.10 5.75 9.03
C ASP A 33 -13.88 7.02 8.69
N ARG A 34 -14.84 7.44 9.53
CA ARG A 34 -15.49 8.75 9.38
C ARG A 34 -14.53 9.92 9.49
N ALA A 35 -13.56 9.85 10.41
CA ALA A 35 -12.55 10.89 10.54
C ALA A 35 -11.61 10.92 9.34
N LEU A 36 -11.23 9.75 8.79
CA LEU A 36 -10.37 9.64 7.62
C LEU A 36 -11.08 10.10 6.35
N LEU A 37 -12.34 9.72 6.14
CA LEU A 37 -13.16 10.22 5.04
C LEU A 37 -13.23 11.75 5.06
N ALA A 38 -13.49 12.34 6.23
CA ALA A 38 -13.51 13.80 6.38
C ALA A 38 -12.13 14.43 6.13
N ALA A 39 -11.05 13.85 6.66
CA ALA A 39 -9.70 14.37 6.46
C ALA A 39 -9.28 14.34 4.98
N MET A 40 -9.69 13.31 4.24
CA MET A 40 -9.36 13.14 2.83
C MET A 40 -10.35 13.84 1.89
N GLY A 41 -11.51 14.28 2.37
CA GLY A 41 -12.53 14.94 1.56
C GLY A 41 -13.41 13.97 0.78
N SER A 42 -13.55 12.72 1.23
CA SER A 42 -14.36 11.69 0.57
C SER A 42 -15.74 11.53 1.24
N PRO A 43 -16.81 11.24 0.48
CA PRO A 43 -16.85 11.09 -0.98
C PRO A 43 -16.96 12.43 -1.72
N ASP A 44 -16.03 12.68 -2.64
CA ASP A 44 -16.09 13.77 -3.63
C ASP A 44 -15.04 13.48 -4.71
N ALA A 45 -15.44 13.49 -5.98
CA ALA A 45 -14.53 13.31 -7.13
C ALA A 45 -13.37 14.31 -7.13
N ARG A 46 -13.53 15.46 -6.47
CA ARG A 46 -12.50 16.50 -6.35
C ARG A 46 -11.76 16.49 -5.02
N GLN A 47 -12.26 15.77 -4.01
CA GLN A 47 -11.78 15.81 -2.62
C GLN A 47 -11.56 17.24 -2.09
N ILE A 48 -12.41 18.20 -2.51
CA ILE A 48 -12.11 19.64 -2.34
C ILE A 48 -12.17 20.12 -0.88
N ASP A 49 -12.91 19.39 -0.04
CA ASP A 49 -13.08 19.68 1.39
C ASP A 49 -12.18 18.78 2.27
N GLY A 50 -11.04 18.35 1.72
CA GLY A 50 -10.02 17.58 2.43
C GLY A 50 -8.65 17.70 1.76
N VAL A 51 -7.69 16.88 2.21
CA VAL A 51 -6.32 16.92 1.68
C VAL A 51 -6.06 15.91 0.55
N GLY A 52 -7.06 15.09 0.22
CA GLY A 52 -6.96 14.10 -0.83
C GLY A 52 -6.70 14.75 -2.19
N GLY A 53 -5.91 14.08 -3.02
CA GLY A 53 -5.51 14.62 -4.34
C GLY A 53 -6.43 14.22 -5.50
N ALA A 54 -7.66 13.78 -5.24
CA ALA A 54 -8.62 13.31 -6.25
C ALA A 54 -8.11 12.14 -7.11
N HIS A 55 -7.16 11.36 -6.60
CA HIS A 55 -6.56 10.21 -7.28
C HIS A 55 -6.20 9.12 -6.26
N PRO A 56 -6.38 7.81 -6.58
CA PRO A 56 -6.08 6.72 -5.65
C PRO A 56 -4.65 6.73 -5.07
N LEU A 57 -3.65 7.15 -5.87
CA LEU A 57 -2.25 7.29 -5.43
C LEU A 57 -2.01 8.42 -4.42
N THR A 58 -2.95 9.36 -4.32
CA THR A 58 -2.91 10.52 -3.42
C THR A 58 -4.07 10.54 -2.42
N SER A 59 -4.76 9.40 -2.27
CA SER A 59 -5.88 9.20 -1.35
C SER A 59 -5.62 8.02 -0.40
N LYS A 60 -4.48 8.09 0.30
CA LYS A 60 -3.94 6.99 1.12
C LYS A 60 -3.66 7.44 2.54
N VAL A 61 -3.76 6.51 3.48
CA VAL A 61 -3.52 6.77 4.90
C VAL A 61 -2.60 5.69 5.49
N ALA A 62 -1.67 6.13 6.33
CA ALA A 62 -0.88 5.30 7.23
C ALA A 62 -1.26 5.62 8.67
N ILE A 63 -1.54 4.58 9.46
CA ILE A 63 -1.71 4.69 10.91
C ILE A 63 -0.56 3.95 11.56
N ILE A 64 0.19 4.64 12.42
CA ILE A 64 1.43 4.14 13.00
C ILE A 64 1.37 4.24 14.52
N GLY A 65 1.81 3.20 15.19
CA GLY A 65 1.93 3.15 16.65
C GLY A 65 3.09 2.27 17.11
N PRO A 66 3.41 2.28 18.42
CA PRO A 66 4.39 1.35 18.96
C PRO A 66 3.89 -0.08 18.80
N SER A 67 4.79 -0.98 18.41
CA SER A 67 4.51 -2.42 18.36
C SER A 67 4.65 -3.04 19.75
N ASN A 68 3.78 -4.01 20.06
CA ASN A 68 3.94 -4.88 21.24
C ASN A 68 4.69 -6.18 20.94
N ARG A 69 5.13 -6.38 19.69
CA ARG A 69 5.84 -7.57 19.25
C ARG A 69 7.36 -7.43 19.47
N PRO A 70 8.07 -8.51 19.83
CA PRO A 70 9.53 -8.45 20.00
C PRO A 70 10.29 -8.29 18.68
N ASP A 71 9.68 -8.66 17.55
CA ASP A 71 10.27 -8.63 16.21
C ASP A 71 9.97 -7.35 15.41
N ALA A 72 9.21 -6.39 15.98
CA ALA A 72 8.89 -5.11 15.35
C ALA A 72 9.03 -3.92 16.30
N ASP A 73 9.47 -2.79 15.76
CA ASP A 73 9.59 -1.53 16.49
C ASP A 73 8.26 -0.75 16.45
N VAL A 74 7.58 -0.77 15.31
CA VAL A 74 6.28 -0.10 15.10
C VAL A 74 5.26 -0.98 14.39
N ASP A 75 3.99 -0.76 14.71
CA ASP A 75 2.85 -1.29 13.97
C ASP A 75 2.40 -0.26 12.92
N TYR A 76 2.12 -0.74 11.71
CA TYR A 76 1.65 0.07 10.58
C TYR A 76 0.38 -0.55 9.98
N LEU A 77 -0.68 0.25 9.93
CA LEU A 77 -1.92 -0.07 9.21
C LEU A 77 -2.05 0.85 8.00
N PHE A 78 -2.06 0.25 6.81
CA PHE A 78 -2.43 0.93 5.57
C PHE A 78 -3.94 1.00 5.41
N LEU A 79 -4.44 2.14 4.93
CA LEU A 79 -5.83 2.31 4.53
C LEU A 79 -5.94 3.04 3.20
N GLN A 80 -6.69 2.46 2.25
CA GLN A 80 -7.09 3.13 1.03
C GLN A 80 -8.40 3.88 1.28
N VAL A 81 -8.41 5.19 1.06
CA VAL A 81 -9.64 5.99 1.10
C VAL A 81 -10.16 6.14 -0.33
N VAL A 82 -11.37 5.64 -0.59
CA VAL A 82 -11.97 5.70 -1.92
C VAL A 82 -12.40 7.14 -2.22
N VAL A 83 -12.08 7.65 -3.40
CA VAL A 83 -12.28 9.07 -3.75
C VAL A 83 -13.77 9.41 -3.80
N GLU A 84 -14.56 8.65 -4.57
CA GLU A 84 -15.97 8.95 -4.82
C GLU A 84 -16.94 8.17 -3.93
N GLN A 85 -16.44 7.36 -3.00
CA GLN A 85 -17.27 6.51 -2.14
C GLN A 85 -16.91 6.73 -0.67
N ALA A 86 -17.92 6.60 0.20
CA ALA A 86 -17.73 6.68 1.65
C ALA A 86 -17.14 5.35 2.18
N GLU A 87 -16.01 4.95 1.62
CA GLU A 87 -15.36 3.67 1.88
C GLU A 87 -13.88 3.87 2.24
N VAL A 88 -13.47 3.13 3.27
CA VAL A 88 -12.07 2.99 3.70
C VAL A 88 -11.75 1.50 3.71
N SER A 89 -10.76 1.09 2.94
CA SER A 89 -10.37 -0.31 2.80
C SER A 89 -9.03 -0.60 3.46
N ASP A 90 -8.98 -1.67 4.25
CA ASP A 90 -7.79 -2.27 4.86
C ASP A 90 -7.37 -3.59 4.18
N SER A 91 -7.93 -3.90 3.00
CA SER A 91 -7.79 -5.21 2.33
C SER A 91 -6.38 -5.56 1.86
N GLN A 92 -5.46 -4.59 1.84
CA GLN A 92 -4.16 -4.73 1.22
C GLN A 92 -3.07 -3.95 1.96
N ASN A 93 -1.82 -4.28 1.70
CA ASN A 93 -0.67 -3.43 2.05
C ASN A 93 -0.41 -2.38 0.97
N CYS A 94 0.47 -1.41 1.29
CA CYS A 94 1.03 -0.51 0.29
C CYS A 94 2.52 -0.28 0.53
N GLY A 95 3.37 -0.89 -0.31
CA GLY A 95 4.83 -0.75 -0.24
C GLY A 95 5.34 0.67 -0.50
N ASN A 96 4.60 1.47 -1.26
CA ASN A 96 4.91 2.89 -1.45
C ASN A 96 4.74 3.70 -0.16
N ILE A 97 3.57 3.62 0.48
CA ILE A 97 3.30 4.33 1.74
C ILE A 97 4.19 3.80 2.88
N LEU A 98 4.53 2.52 2.86
CA LEU A 98 5.50 1.92 3.79
C LEU A 98 6.84 2.67 3.83
N ALA A 99 7.31 3.21 2.71
CA ALA A 99 8.59 3.95 2.64
C ALA A 99 8.62 5.20 3.54
N GLY A 100 7.47 5.80 3.84
CA GLY A 100 7.38 6.93 4.77
C GLY A 100 7.30 6.52 6.25
N VAL A 101 7.01 5.25 6.57
CA VAL A 101 6.76 4.80 7.94
C VAL A 101 8.02 4.88 8.80
N GLY A 102 9.17 4.47 8.25
CA GLY A 102 10.45 4.51 8.96
C GLY A 102 10.85 5.95 9.37
N PRO A 103 11.00 6.88 8.41
CA PRO A 103 11.28 8.30 8.68
C PRO A 103 10.30 8.92 9.68
N TRP A 104 9.00 8.71 9.46
CA TRP A 104 7.96 9.24 10.33
C TRP A 104 8.09 8.74 11.77
N SER A 105 8.37 7.45 11.96
CA SER A 105 8.51 6.82 13.28
C SER A 105 9.72 7.35 14.06
N ILE A 106 10.81 7.69 13.37
CA ILE A 106 12.00 8.31 13.98
C ILE A 106 11.68 9.74 14.42
N GLU A 107 11.11 10.56 13.53
CA GLU A 107 10.75 11.95 13.82
C GLU A 107 9.72 12.10 14.95
N HIS A 108 8.82 11.11 15.08
CA HIS A 108 7.80 11.10 16.12
C HIS A 108 8.27 10.39 17.41
N GLY A 109 9.56 10.03 17.49
CA GLY A 109 10.18 9.46 18.69
C GLY A 109 9.73 8.05 19.04
N LEU A 110 9.13 7.31 18.11
CA LEU A 110 8.77 5.90 18.30
C LEU A 110 9.98 4.99 18.14
N VAL A 111 10.96 5.40 17.32
CA VAL A 111 12.19 4.67 17.08
C VAL A 111 13.38 5.57 17.38
N ARG A 112 14.35 5.05 18.13
CA ARG A 112 15.60 5.77 18.40
C ARG A 112 16.56 5.58 17.23
N ILE A 113 17.26 6.65 16.87
CA ILE A 113 18.29 6.61 15.83
C ILE A 113 19.41 5.65 16.24
N ALA A 114 19.86 4.84 15.28
CA ALA A 114 20.90 3.84 15.45
C ALA A 114 21.95 3.97 14.34
N GLY A 115 22.97 4.80 14.57
CA GLY A 115 24.03 5.05 13.59
C GLY A 115 23.58 5.97 12.45
N ALA A 116 24.34 5.97 11.36
CA ALA A 116 24.05 6.80 10.18
C ALA A 116 22.94 6.22 9.28
N SER A 117 22.50 4.99 9.53
CA SER A 117 21.37 4.33 8.87
C SER A 117 20.61 3.54 9.92
N THR A 118 19.41 3.99 10.26
CA THR A 118 18.59 3.41 11.32
C THR A 118 17.68 2.34 10.72
N PRO A 119 17.86 1.05 11.06
CA PRO A 119 16.91 0.01 10.68
C PRO A 119 15.62 0.17 11.50
N VAL A 120 14.48 0.19 10.82
CA VAL A 120 13.16 0.26 11.45
C VAL A 120 12.38 -0.99 11.07
N ARG A 121 12.08 -1.85 12.04
CA ARG A 121 11.26 -3.06 11.86
C ARG A 121 9.79 -2.70 11.97
N ILE A 122 9.05 -2.92 10.90
CA ILE A 122 7.68 -2.48 10.72
C ILE A 122 6.78 -3.71 10.59
N HIS A 123 5.87 -3.89 11.53
CA HIS A 123 4.83 -4.90 11.45
C HIS A 123 3.62 -4.35 10.68
N MET A 124 3.35 -4.94 9.52
CA MET A 124 2.28 -4.50 8.62
C MET A 124 0.97 -5.19 9.00
N LEU A 125 0.08 -4.47 9.66
CA LEU A 125 -1.14 -5.02 10.25
C LEU A 125 -2.12 -5.61 9.24
N ASN A 126 -2.09 -5.15 7.98
CA ASN A 126 -2.97 -5.71 6.94
C ASN A 126 -2.62 -7.16 6.58
N THR A 127 -1.34 -7.54 6.68
CA THR A 127 -0.84 -8.88 6.27
C THR A 127 -0.18 -9.68 7.38
N GLY A 128 0.19 -9.06 8.50
CA GLY A 128 0.96 -9.67 9.59
C GLY A 128 2.47 -9.81 9.32
N SER A 129 2.93 -9.62 8.09
CA SER A 129 4.35 -9.65 7.71
C SER A 129 5.18 -8.50 8.29
N ILE A 130 6.50 -8.69 8.29
CA ILE A 130 7.49 -7.72 8.77
C ILE A 130 8.25 -7.13 7.57
N ALA A 131 8.46 -5.82 7.59
CA ALA A 131 9.40 -5.15 6.71
C ALA A 131 10.49 -4.44 7.53
N VAL A 132 11.69 -4.28 6.97
CA VAL A 132 12.77 -3.51 7.58
C VAL A 132 13.12 -2.35 6.66
N ALA A 133 12.81 -1.12 7.08
CA ALA A 133 13.19 0.08 6.37
C ALA A 133 14.53 0.59 6.89
N HIS A 134 15.50 0.78 6.00
CA HIS A 134 16.82 1.33 6.35
C HIS A 134 16.80 2.84 6.10
N VAL A 135 16.61 3.60 7.18
CA VAL A 135 16.41 5.05 7.08
C VAL A 135 17.75 5.79 7.24
N PRO A 136 18.18 6.58 6.25
CA PRO A 136 19.39 7.37 6.37
C PRO A 136 19.20 8.40 7.49
N THR A 137 20.12 8.35 8.44
CA THR A 137 20.11 9.17 9.66
C THR A 137 21.48 9.76 9.99
N PRO A 138 22.19 10.38 9.01
CA PRO A 138 23.44 11.07 9.29
C PRO A 138 23.23 12.16 10.35
N ASP A 139 24.25 12.41 11.16
CA ASP A 139 24.25 13.45 12.19
C ASP A 139 23.10 13.39 13.22
N GLY A 140 22.45 12.22 13.36
CA GLY A 140 21.39 12.04 14.34
C GLY A 140 20.05 12.67 13.95
N ALA A 141 19.80 12.86 12.66
CA ALA A 141 18.49 13.29 12.12
C ALA A 141 18.15 12.51 10.85
N VAL A 142 16.86 12.36 10.53
CA VAL A 142 16.44 11.75 9.26
C VAL A 142 16.91 12.61 8.09
N GLU A 143 17.50 11.97 7.08
CA GLU A 143 17.91 12.60 5.84
C GLU A 143 16.92 12.28 4.71
N TYR A 144 16.51 13.30 3.97
CA TYR A 144 15.63 13.15 2.80
C TYR A 144 16.33 13.53 1.51
N GLU A 145 17.45 14.27 1.58
CA GLU A 145 18.28 14.64 0.44
C GLU A 145 19.23 13.49 0.06
N GLY A 146 19.42 13.31 -1.24
CA GLY A 146 20.27 12.25 -1.77
C GLY A 146 20.21 12.19 -3.29
N ASP A 147 20.96 11.25 -3.86
CA ASP A 147 21.13 11.08 -5.30
C ASP A 147 20.28 9.95 -5.90
N ALA A 148 19.56 9.18 -5.06
CA ALA A 148 18.72 8.10 -5.51
C ALA A 148 17.51 8.62 -6.29
N ARG A 149 17.13 7.87 -7.33
CA ARG A 149 16.02 8.20 -8.23
C ARG A 149 15.09 7.01 -8.36
N ILE A 150 13.79 7.31 -8.45
CA ILE A 150 12.74 6.34 -8.76
C ILE A 150 11.86 6.91 -9.86
N ASP A 151 11.41 6.07 -10.78
CA ASP A 151 10.51 6.51 -11.85
C ASP A 151 9.17 7.00 -11.26
N GLY A 152 8.61 8.05 -11.87
CA GLY A 152 7.38 8.69 -11.40
C GLY A 152 7.57 9.81 -10.37
N VAL A 153 8.80 10.05 -9.87
CA VAL A 153 9.10 11.18 -8.98
C VAL A 153 10.21 12.05 -9.58
N PRO A 154 9.97 13.35 -9.82
CA PRO A 154 11.01 14.27 -10.28
C PRO A 154 12.13 14.45 -9.26
N GLY A 155 13.36 14.65 -9.75
CA GLY A 155 14.52 14.93 -8.90
C GLY A 155 15.16 13.68 -8.31
N SER A 156 15.78 13.82 -7.15
CA SER A 156 16.39 12.75 -6.37
C SER A 156 16.13 12.96 -4.88
N ALA A 157 16.28 11.89 -4.10
CA ALA A 157 16.10 11.90 -2.65
C ALA A 157 17.02 10.85 -2.01
N ALA A 158 17.08 10.83 -0.68
CA ALA A 158 17.76 9.77 0.05
C ALA A 158 17.11 8.41 -0.23
N ALA A 159 17.94 7.36 -0.41
CA ALA A 159 17.44 6.01 -0.60
C ALA A 159 16.89 5.45 0.71
N ILE A 160 15.75 4.77 0.64
CA ILE A 160 15.22 3.95 1.73
C ILE A 160 15.11 2.51 1.20
N PRO A 161 16.15 1.68 1.34
CA PRO A 161 16.05 0.25 1.11
C PRO A 161 15.02 -0.36 2.07
N ILE A 162 14.14 -1.22 1.55
CA ILE A 162 13.12 -1.90 2.34
C ILE A 162 13.20 -3.39 2.08
N ASP A 163 13.54 -4.14 3.12
CA ASP A 163 13.55 -5.60 3.08
C ASP A 163 12.17 -6.12 3.49
N PHE A 164 11.62 -7.05 2.70
CA PHE A 164 10.37 -7.74 3.01
C PHE A 164 10.70 -9.14 3.55
N LEU A 165 10.35 -9.41 4.81
CA LEU A 165 10.68 -10.66 5.48
C LEU A 165 9.48 -11.62 5.44
N ASP A 166 9.73 -12.87 5.08
CA ASP A 166 8.76 -13.98 5.13
C ASP A 166 7.40 -13.68 4.45
N VAL A 167 7.43 -13.01 3.29
CA VAL A 167 6.22 -12.57 2.58
C VAL A 167 5.59 -13.62 1.65
N ALA A 168 6.27 -14.73 1.41
CA ALA A 168 5.76 -15.81 0.56
C ALA A 168 4.46 -16.39 1.13
N GLY A 169 3.36 -16.26 0.38
CA GLY A 169 2.04 -16.73 0.79
C GLY A 169 1.37 -15.92 1.90
N SER A 170 1.77 -14.66 2.12
CA SER A 170 1.24 -13.81 3.20
C SER A 170 -0.30 -13.69 3.23
N SER A 171 -0.94 -13.76 2.08
CA SER A 171 -2.40 -13.65 1.92
C SER A 171 -3.03 -14.96 1.43
N CYS A 172 -2.30 -15.74 0.62
CA CYS A 172 -2.82 -16.93 -0.04
C CYS A 172 -2.38 -18.25 0.62
N GLY A 173 -1.52 -18.21 1.64
CA GLY A 173 -1.02 -19.37 2.39
C GLY A 173 0.17 -20.10 1.76
N SER A 174 0.53 -19.81 0.51
CA SER A 174 1.75 -20.31 -0.14
C SER A 174 2.17 -19.40 -1.30
N LEU A 175 3.42 -19.52 -1.75
CA LEU A 175 3.95 -18.75 -2.88
C LEU A 175 3.14 -18.98 -4.17
N LEU A 176 2.79 -20.24 -4.45
CA LEU A 176 1.97 -20.65 -5.60
C LEU A 176 0.68 -21.28 -5.04
N PRO A 177 -0.36 -20.48 -4.78
CA PRO A 177 -1.54 -20.97 -4.05
C PRO A 177 -2.39 -21.98 -4.81
N THR A 178 -2.27 -22.04 -6.14
CA THR A 178 -2.88 -23.10 -6.97
C THR A 178 -2.06 -24.39 -7.00
N GLY A 179 -0.85 -24.37 -6.41
CA GLY A 179 0.10 -25.49 -6.45
C GLY A 179 0.83 -25.66 -7.77
N SER A 180 0.57 -24.80 -8.77
CA SER A 180 1.17 -24.89 -10.11
C SER A 180 1.88 -23.58 -10.49
N PRO A 181 3.05 -23.64 -11.16
CA PRO A 181 3.69 -22.43 -11.68
C PRO A 181 2.93 -21.84 -12.88
N ILE A 182 2.15 -22.65 -13.58
CA ILE A 182 1.31 -22.25 -14.71
C ILE A 182 -0.05 -22.93 -14.57
N ASP A 183 -1.11 -22.13 -14.54
CA ASP A 183 -2.51 -22.54 -14.61
C ASP A 183 -3.07 -22.28 -16.01
N ARG A 184 -4.10 -23.06 -16.41
CA ARG A 184 -4.89 -22.80 -17.63
C ARG A 184 -6.33 -22.42 -17.25
N ILE A 185 -6.67 -21.15 -17.37
CA ILE A 185 -7.96 -20.59 -16.93
C ILE A 185 -8.51 -19.69 -18.02
N ALA A 186 -9.81 -19.83 -18.32
CA ALA A 186 -10.49 -19.12 -19.38
C ALA A 186 -9.79 -19.25 -20.78
N GLY A 187 -8.99 -20.30 -20.99
CA GLY A 187 -8.23 -20.49 -22.23
C GLY A 187 -6.88 -19.76 -22.28
N LEU A 188 -6.45 -19.12 -21.19
CA LEU A 188 -5.15 -18.47 -21.07
C LEU A 188 -4.21 -19.25 -20.15
N GLU A 189 -2.91 -19.16 -20.40
CA GLU A 189 -1.89 -19.54 -19.42
C GLU A 189 -1.63 -18.36 -18.50
N LEU A 190 -1.69 -18.61 -17.20
CA LEU A 190 -1.44 -17.59 -16.19
C LEU A 190 -0.70 -18.18 -14.99
N THR A 191 -0.06 -17.33 -14.20
CA THR A 191 0.54 -17.71 -12.92
C THR A 191 -0.19 -17.00 -11.80
N CYS A 192 -0.74 -17.77 -10.86
CA CYS A 192 -1.23 -17.24 -9.59
C CYS A 192 -0.06 -17.27 -8.59
N ILE A 193 0.38 -16.12 -8.09
CA ILE A 193 1.51 -16.02 -7.17
C ILE A 193 1.21 -15.05 -6.04
N ASP A 194 1.69 -15.36 -4.84
CA ASP A 194 1.67 -14.46 -3.69
C ASP A 194 3.05 -14.44 -3.03
N ASN A 195 3.79 -13.36 -3.27
CA ASN A 195 5.06 -13.09 -2.59
C ASN A 195 5.00 -11.73 -1.87
N GLY A 196 3.92 -11.50 -1.12
CA GLY A 196 3.62 -10.26 -0.40
C GLY A 196 2.41 -9.51 -0.94
N MET A 197 1.98 -9.84 -2.16
CA MET A 197 0.73 -9.40 -2.77
C MET A 197 0.24 -10.52 -3.71
N PRO A 198 -1.02 -10.95 -3.59
CA PRO A 198 -1.63 -11.83 -4.58
C PRO A 198 -1.71 -11.16 -5.95
N VAL A 199 -1.05 -11.74 -6.94
CA VAL A 199 -1.09 -11.26 -8.33
C VAL A 199 -1.33 -12.42 -9.29
N VAL A 200 -1.99 -12.08 -10.40
CA VAL A 200 -2.25 -12.99 -11.52
C VAL A 200 -1.43 -12.50 -12.71
N LEU A 201 -0.37 -13.22 -13.03
CA LEU A 201 0.52 -12.88 -14.12
C LEU A 201 0.00 -13.49 -15.42
N MET A 202 -0.15 -12.66 -16.45
CA MET A 202 -0.61 -13.04 -17.79
C MET A 202 0.26 -12.35 -18.83
N ARG A 203 0.43 -12.97 -20.00
CA ARG A 203 1.09 -12.32 -21.13
C ARG A 203 0.13 -11.31 -21.76
N ALA A 204 0.60 -10.08 -22.00
CA ALA A 204 -0.19 -9.05 -22.68
C ALA A 204 -0.70 -9.52 -24.06
N ALA A 205 0.15 -10.22 -24.82
CA ALA A 205 -0.20 -10.74 -26.15
C ALA A 205 -1.39 -11.71 -26.13
N ASP A 206 -1.54 -12.50 -25.05
CA ASP A 206 -2.65 -13.44 -24.87
C ASP A 206 -4.00 -12.71 -24.63
N LEU A 207 -3.94 -11.41 -24.30
CA LEU A 207 -5.08 -10.49 -24.20
C LEU A 207 -5.18 -9.53 -25.40
N GLY A 208 -4.40 -9.76 -26.48
CA GLY A 208 -4.38 -8.90 -27.66
C GLY A 208 -3.73 -7.54 -27.41
N LYS A 209 -2.83 -7.44 -26.43
CA LYS A 209 -2.09 -6.23 -26.06
C LYS A 209 -0.60 -6.36 -26.33
N ARG A 210 0.06 -5.23 -26.55
CA ARG A 210 1.52 -5.17 -26.72
C ARG A 210 2.23 -5.18 -25.36
N GLY A 211 1.62 -4.57 -24.34
CA GLY A 211 2.18 -4.44 -22.99
C GLY A 211 2.87 -3.11 -22.71
N ASP A 212 2.86 -2.18 -23.67
CA ASP A 212 3.42 -0.83 -23.61
C ASP A 212 2.38 0.26 -23.95
N GLU A 213 1.09 -0.08 -23.89
CA GLU A 213 -0.01 0.88 -23.98
C GLU A 213 0.00 1.89 -22.82
N SER A 214 -0.51 3.10 -23.05
CA SER A 214 -0.66 4.08 -21.97
C SER A 214 -1.75 3.67 -20.98
N PRO A 215 -1.71 4.16 -19.72
CA PRO A 215 -2.77 3.92 -18.76
C PRO A 215 -4.16 4.29 -19.31
N GLU A 216 -4.30 5.44 -19.98
CA GLU A 216 -5.58 5.89 -20.53
C GLU A 216 -6.10 4.94 -21.62
N ALA A 217 -5.20 4.38 -22.43
CA ALA A 217 -5.56 3.41 -23.46
C ALA A 217 -6.03 2.07 -22.84
N LEU A 218 -5.43 1.64 -21.74
CA LEU A 218 -5.85 0.43 -21.02
C LEU A 218 -7.17 0.66 -20.26
N GLU A 219 -7.31 1.81 -19.59
CA GLU A 219 -8.50 2.17 -18.82
C GLU A 219 -9.74 2.39 -19.69
N SER A 220 -9.56 2.87 -20.92
CA SER A 220 -10.64 3.07 -21.88
C SER A 220 -11.08 1.78 -22.60
N ASP A 221 -10.30 0.70 -22.52
CA ASP A 221 -10.65 -0.58 -23.13
C ASP A 221 -11.63 -1.40 -22.27
N ALA A 222 -12.92 -1.26 -22.56
CA ALA A 222 -13.98 -1.98 -21.88
C ALA A 222 -13.88 -3.51 -22.03
N ALA A 223 -13.43 -4.01 -23.18
CA ALA A 223 -13.33 -5.45 -23.43
C ALA A 223 -12.20 -6.08 -22.61
N LEU A 224 -11.05 -5.41 -22.56
CA LEU A 224 -9.92 -5.81 -21.71
C LEU A 224 -10.33 -5.85 -20.24
N LYS A 225 -10.96 -4.79 -19.74
CA LYS A 225 -11.40 -4.71 -18.33
C LYS A 225 -12.37 -5.84 -17.98
N ALA A 226 -13.37 -6.09 -18.83
CA ALA A 226 -14.33 -7.17 -18.62
C ALA A 226 -13.62 -8.54 -18.57
N ARG A 227 -12.63 -8.74 -19.45
CA ARG A 227 -11.86 -9.97 -19.53
C ARG A 227 -10.96 -10.21 -18.30
N ILE A 228 -10.25 -9.18 -17.86
CA ILE A 228 -9.41 -9.26 -16.64
C ILE A 228 -10.29 -9.50 -15.42
N GLU A 229 -11.45 -8.86 -15.33
CA GLU A 229 -12.37 -9.04 -14.22
C GLU A 229 -12.95 -10.46 -14.16
N GLU A 230 -13.36 -11.04 -15.30
CA GLU A 230 -13.79 -12.44 -15.38
C GLU A 230 -12.72 -13.40 -14.82
N ILE A 231 -11.46 -13.17 -15.18
CA ILE A 231 -10.32 -13.96 -14.71
C ILE A 231 -10.14 -13.75 -13.21
N ARG A 232 -10.15 -12.50 -12.72
CA ARG A 232 -9.99 -12.14 -11.31
C ARG A 232 -11.04 -12.83 -10.42
N LEU A 233 -12.30 -12.82 -10.85
CA LEU A 233 -13.40 -13.48 -10.13
C LEU A 233 -13.24 -15.00 -10.13
N THR A 234 -12.68 -15.58 -11.19
CA THR A 234 -12.46 -17.03 -11.31
C THR A 234 -11.28 -17.51 -10.45
N VAL A 235 -10.20 -16.73 -10.39
CA VAL A 235 -8.95 -17.11 -9.69
C VAL A 235 -8.97 -16.79 -8.20
N GLY A 236 -9.70 -15.75 -7.77
CA GLY A 236 -9.76 -15.35 -6.35
C GLY A 236 -10.01 -16.52 -5.38
N PRO A 237 -11.08 -17.32 -5.57
CA PRO A 237 -11.35 -18.49 -4.75
C PRO A 237 -10.25 -19.56 -4.82
N ARG A 238 -9.60 -19.73 -5.98
CA ARG A 238 -8.50 -20.69 -6.17
C ARG A 238 -7.20 -20.26 -5.49
N MET A 239 -7.06 -18.97 -5.22
CA MET A 239 -5.93 -18.39 -4.48
C MET A 239 -6.19 -18.29 -2.97
N ASN A 240 -7.22 -18.97 -2.44
CA ASN A 240 -7.64 -18.90 -1.05
C ASN A 240 -8.13 -17.51 -0.58
N LEU A 241 -8.56 -16.63 -1.50
CA LEU A 241 -8.99 -15.26 -1.18
C LEU A 241 -10.51 -15.14 -0.91
N GLY A 242 -11.25 -16.23 -1.04
CA GLY A 242 -12.71 -16.27 -0.92
C GLY A 242 -13.42 -15.59 -2.08
N ASP A 243 -14.60 -15.01 -1.82
CA ASP A 243 -15.31 -14.17 -2.79
C ASP A 243 -14.61 -12.81 -2.91
N VAL A 244 -14.10 -12.51 -4.10
CA VAL A 244 -13.38 -11.27 -4.41
C VAL A 244 -14.24 -10.26 -5.17
N ALA A 245 -15.51 -10.54 -5.45
CA ALA A 245 -16.38 -9.67 -6.23
C ALA A 245 -16.56 -8.27 -5.63
N ARG A 246 -16.43 -8.16 -4.30
CA ARG A 246 -16.48 -6.88 -3.57
C ARG A 246 -15.13 -6.43 -3.03
N LYS A 247 -14.05 -7.12 -3.38
CA LYS A 247 -12.69 -6.74 -2.99
C LYS A 247 -12.08 -5.92 -4.13
N THR A 248 -11.64 -4.72 -3.79
CA THR A 248 -10.88 -3.79 -4.63
C THR A 248 -9.38 -3.95 -4.41
#